data_AF-A0A8D8RKY4-F1
#
_entry.id   AF-A0A8D8RKY4-F1
#
_cell.length_a   1.000
_cell.length_b   1.000
_cell.length_c   1.000
_cell.angle_alpha   90.00
_cell.angle_beta   90.00
_cell.angle_gamma   90.00
#
_symmetry.space_group_name_H-M   'P 1'
#
loop_
_entity.id
_entity.type
_entity.pdbx_description
1 polymer ?
#
loop_
_entity_poly.entity_id
_entity_poly.type
_entity_poly.pdbx_seq_one_letter_code
_entity_poly.pdbx_strand_id
1 'polypeptide(L)'
;KNNNNNTIDQISFNNIFMMADSGSRGSITQIRQLSGMRGLMVKPNGSIIETPITANFREGLNVIQYFISTHGARKGLADTALKTANSGYLTRRLVDVAQDLVVTETDCGTEDGIWLTSIIEGDIVNISLSDRV
;
A
#
# COMPACT_ATOMS: atom_id res chain seq x y z
N LYS A 1 -40.20 -11.39 -4.34
CA LYS A 1 -41.12 -12.01 -3.35
C LYS A 1 -41.05 -13.51 -3.55
N ASN A 2 -40.29 -14.22 -2.70
CA ASN A 2 -40.36 -15.68 -2.55
C ASN A 2 -40.83 -15.97 -1.13
N ASN A 3 -41.66 -17.01 -0.99
CA ASN A 3 -42.56 -17.28 0.13
C ASN A 3 -41.91 -17.83 1.42
N ASN A 4 -40.66 -17.51 1.73
CA ASN A 4 -40.06 -17.80 3.03
C ASN A 4 -39.21 -16.59 3.44
N ASN A 5 -39.45 -16.05 4.64
CA ASN A 5 -38.80 -14.85 5.22
C ASN A 5 -37.31 -15.06 5.55
N ASN A 6 -36.54 -15.64 4.63
CA ASN A 6 -35.09 -15.64 4.68
C ASN A 6 -34.63 -14.60 3.65
N THR A 7 -34.32 -13.40 4.13
CA THR A 7 -33.58 -12.41 3.35
C THR A 7 -32.23 -13.03 3.00
N ILE A 8 -32.04 -13.38 1.73
CA ILE A 8 -30.73 -13.79 1.22
C ILE A 8 -29.89 -12.52 1.18
N ASP A 9 -28.89 -12.40 2.06
CA ASP A 9 -27.89 -11.34 2.00
C ASP A 9 -27.07 -11.52 0.72
N GLN A 10 -27.55 -10.94 -0.38
CA GLN A 10 -26.80 -10.89 -1.63
C GLN A 10 -25.76 -9.79 -1.53
N ILE A 11 -24.55 -10.13 -1.99
CA ILE A 11 -23.45 -9.16 -2.12
C ILE A 11 -23.93 -8.03 -3.04
N SER A 12 -23.73 -6.78 -2.60
CA SER A 12 -24.21 -5.60 -3.31
C SER A 12 -23.61 -5.50 -4.72
N PHE A 13 -24.47 -5.38 -5.74
CA PHE A 13 -24.08 -5.18 -7.14
C PHE A 13 -23.68 -3.72 -7.46
N ASN A 14 -23.24 -2.94 -6.48
CA ASN A 14 -22.74 -1.59 -6.72
C ASN A 14 -21.40 -1.67 -7.47
N ASN A 15 -21.31 -1.04 -8.64
CA ASN A 15 -20.11 -1.03 -9.46
C ASN A 15 -18.84 -0.58 -8.70
N ILE A 16 -18.94 0.42 -7.82
CA ILE A 16 -17.79 0.90 -7.02
C ILE A 16 -17.36 -0.16 -6.00
N PHE A 17 -18.33 -0.85 -5.40
CA PHE A 17 -18.07 -1.94 -4.46
C PHE A 17 -17.44 -3.13 -5.18
N MET A 18 -18.01 -3.55 -6.32
CA MET A 18 -17.46 -4.63 -7.14
C MET A 18 -16.02 -4.34 -7.60
N MET A 19 -15.68 -3.11 -7.97
CA MET A 19 -14.32 -2.73 -8.37
C MET A 19 -13.29 -2.92 -7.24
N ALA A 20 -13.63 -2.51 -6.02
CA ALA A 20 -12.72 -2.64 -4.89
C ALA A 20 -12.68 -4.05 -4.30
N ASP A 21 -13.83 -4.73 -4.20
CA ASP A 21 -13.94 -6.09 -3.65
C ASP A 21 -13.25 -7.13 -4.57
N SER A 22 -13.37 -6.95 -5.89
CA SER A 22 -12.63 -7.78 -6.86
C SER A 22 -11.12 -7.55 -6.87
N GLY A 23 -10.61 -6.54 -6.16
CA GLY A 23 -9.19 -6.16 -6.19
C GLY A 23 -8.70 -5.59 -7.52
N SER A 24 -9.61 -5.33 -8.47
CA SER A 24 -9.25 -4.84 -9.82
C SER A 24 -8.72 -3.40 -9.78
N ARG A 25 -9.41 -2.51 -9.05
CA ARG A 25 -8.99 -1.12 -8.88
C ARG A 25 -9.70 -0.46 -7.70
N GLY A 26 -8.92 0.29 -6.93
CA GLY A 26 -9.42 1.03 -5.78
C GLY A 26 -9.28 0.27 -4.48
N SER A 27 -9.25 1.00 -3.38
CA SER A 27 -9.14 0.45 -2.02
C SER A 27 -10.29 0.94 -1.15
N ILE A 28 -10.54 0.23 -0.06
CA ILE A 28 -11.51 0.63 0.97
C ILE A 28 -11.22 2.06 1.47
N THR A 29 -9.94 2.43 1.58
CA THR A 29 -9.53 3.79 1.98
C THR A 29 -9.91 4.86 0.96
N GLN A 30 -9.83 4.56 -0.35
CA GLN A 30 -10.27 5.48 -1.40
C GLN A 30 -11.80 5.62 -1.44
N ILE A 31 -12.53 4.50 -1.29
CA ILE A 31 -14.00 4.53 -1.19
C ILE A 31 -14.45 5.34 0.03
N ARG A 32 -13.76 5.19 1.17
CA ARG A 32 -14.02 5.98 2.38
C ARG A 32 -13.87 7.48 2.12
N GLN A 33 -12.93 7.93 1.30
CA GLN A 33 -12.80 9.37 0.99
C GLN A 33 -13.88 9.88 0.01
N LEU A 34 -14.43 8.99 -0.84
CA LEU A 34 -15.49 9.34 -1.77
C LEU A 34 -16.84 9.55 -1.07
N SER A 35 -17.21 8.62 -0.19
CA SER A 35 -18.57 8.56 0.40
C SER A 35 -18.60 8.69 1.93
N GLY A 36 -17.48 8.48 2.62
CA GLY A 36 -17.33 8.74 4.06
C GLY A 36 -16.45 9.96 4.31
N MET A 37 -16.10 10.24 5.56
CA MET A 37 -15.30 11.43 5.86
C MET A 37 -13.83 11.30 5.44
N ARG A 38 -13.22 12.42 5.06
CA ARG A 38 -11.79 12.47 4.71
C ARG A 38 -10.87 12.37 5.93
N GLY A 39 -11.32 12.85 7.09
CA GLY A 39 -10.66 12.66 8.38
C GLY A 39 -9.54 13.67 8.67
N LEU A 40 -8.56 13.25 9.48
CA LEU A 40 -7.45 14.09 9.93
C LEU A 40 -6.41 14.26 8.81
N MET A 41 -5.81 15.45 8.76
CA MET A 41 -4.79 15.81 7.78
C MET A 41 -3.45 16.07 8.47
N VAL A 42 -2.36 15.85 7.76
CA VAL A 42 -0.99 15.99 8.29
C VAL A 42 -0.36 17.25 7.73
N LYS A 43 0.23 18.06 8.61
CA LYS A 43 1.04 19.23 8.23
C LYS A 43 2.36 18.76 7.61
N PRO A 44 3.06 19.60 6.83
CA PRO A 44 4.34 19.23 6.21
C PRO A 44 5.42 18.78 7.22
N ASN A 45 5.35 19.26 8.46
CA ASN A 45 6.24 18.87 9.55
C ASN A 45 5.88 17.51 10.21
N GLY A 46 4.81 16.84 9.78
CA GLY A 46 4.37 15.55 10.33
C GLY A 46 3.36 15.63 11.47
N SER A 47 3.10 16.81 12.04
CA SER A 47 2.06 16.99 13.06
C SER A 47 0.65 16.85 12.46
N ILE A 48 -0.27 16.28 13.24
CA ILE A 48 -1.67 16.11 12.85
C ILE A 48 -2.44 17.41 13.09
N ILE A 49 -3.27 17.80 12.13
CA ILE A 49 -4.20 18.92 12.28
C ILE A 49 -5.41 18.43 13.07
N GLU A 50 -5.64 19.03 14.23
CA GLU A 50 -6.69 18.61 15.17
C GLU A 50 -8.11 18.76 14.60
N THR A 51 -8.32 19.66 13.63
CA THR A 51 -9.61 19.87 12.98
C THR A 51 -9.80 18.90 11.81
N PRO A 52 -10.70 17.91 11.91
CA PRO A 52 -10.92 16.93 10.85
C PRO A 52 -11.75 17.51 9.70
N ILE A 53 -11.58 16.95 8.50
CA ILE A 53 -12.46 17.19 7.37
C ILE A 53 -13.60 16.16 7.43
N THR A 54 -14.79 16.64 7.84
CA THR A 54 -16.00 15.82 7.96
C THR A 54 -16.66 15.53 6.61
N ALA A 55 -16.49 16.43 5.64
CA ALA A 55 -17.03 16.29 4.29
C ALA A 55 -16.31 15.20 3.49
N ASN A 56 -17.01 14.69 2.48
CA ASN A 56 -16.54 13.68 1.53
C ASN A 56 -16.41 14.28 0.12
N PHE A 57 -15.79 13.57 -0.83
CA PHE A 57 -15.66 14.10 -2.20
C PHE A 57 -16.99 14.19 -2.94
N ARG A 58 -17.99 13.40 -2.56
CA ARG A 58 -19.34 13.46 -3.14
C ARG A 58 -20.10 14.74 -2.78
N GLU A 59 -19.96 15.22 -1.54
CA GLU A 59 -20.59 16.43 -1.00
C GLU A 59 -19.77 17.69 -1.34
N GLY A 60 -18.46 17.52 -1.56
CA GLY A 60 -17.53 18.60 -1.86
C GLY A 60 -16.87 19.18 -0.60
N LEU A 61 -15.78 19.93 -0.81
CA LEU A 61 -14.99 20.53 0.27
C LEU A 61 -15.12 22.05 0.25
N ASN A 62 -15.21 22.67 1.42
CA ASN A 62 -15.02 24.11 1.58
C ASN A 62 -13.57 24.50 1.23
N VAL A 63 -13.35 25.75 0.83
CA VAL A 63 -12.05 26.39 0.56
C VAL A 63 -11.03 26.08 1.66
N ILE A 64 -11.39 26.22 2.94
CA ILE A 64 -10.46 25.94 4.06
C ILE A 64 -10.09 24.46 4.13
N GLN A 65 -11.07 23.57 4.01
CA GLN A 65 -10.83 22.11 4.04
C GLN A 65 -9.99 21.67 2.84
N TYR A 66 -10.26 22.23 1.67
CA TYR A 66 -9.49 21.97 0.47
C TYR A 66 -8.04 22.47 0.65
N PHE A 67 -7.85 23.69 1.13
CA PHE A 67 -6.53 24.28 1.41
C PHE A 67 -5.71 23.42 2.36
N ILE A 68 -6.30 22.97 3.47
CA ILE A 68 -5.65 22.06 4.41
C ILE A 68 -5.24 20.75 3.73
N SER A 69 -6.09 20.19 2.87
CA SER A 69 -5.81 18.93 2.17
C SER A 69 -4.65 19.01 1.16
N THR A 70 -4.27 20.22 0.72
CA THR A 70 -3.17 20.41 -0.24
C THR A 70 -1.79 20.15 0.36
N HIS A 71 -1.63 20.30 1.68
CA HIS A 71 -0.31 20.21 2.32
C HIS A 71 0.25 18.79 2.21
N GLY A 72 -0.56 17.79 2.57
CA GLY A 72 -0.19 16.37 2.44
C GLY A 72 -0.03 15.95 0.99
N ALA A 73 -0.92 16.40 0.09
CA ALA A 73 -0.85 16.07 -1.33
C ALA A 73 0.43 16.58 -1.99
N ARG A 74 0.80 17.86 -1.74
CA ARG A 74 2.03 18.46 -2.29
C ARG A 74 3.27 17.77 -1.74
N LYS A 75 3.33 17.49 -0.43
CA LYS A 75 4.45 16.77 0.17
C LYS A 75 4.61 15.37 -0.44
N GLY A 76 3.50 14.63 -0.58
CA GLY A 76 3.52 13.31 -1.23
C GLY A 76 4.05 13.36 -2.66
N LEU A 77 3.59 14.31 -3.48
CA LEU A 77 4.07 14.48 -4.85
C LEU A 77 5.56 14.82 -4.92
N ALA A 78 6.02 15.74 -4.06
CA ALA A 78 7.43 16.10 -3.98
C ALA A 78 8.31 14.92 -3.52
N ASP A 79 7.87 14.19 -2.48
CA ASP A 79 8.58 13.03 -1.96
C ASP A 79 8.66 11.91 -3.01
N THR A 80 7.60 11.67 -3.77
CA THR A 80 7.63 10.71 -4.88
C THR A 80 8.64 11.12 -5.94
N ALA A 81 8.65 12.39 -6.34
CA ALA A 81 9.61 12.88 -7.33
C ALA A 81 11.07 12.77 -6.84
N LEU A 82 11.34 13.07 -5.56
CA LEU A 82 12.68 12.91 -4.98
C LEU A 82 13.08 11.44 -4.85
N LYS A 83 12.14 10.55 -4.50
CA LYS A 83 12.41 9.10 -4.40
C LYS A 83 12.77 8.46 -5.74
N THR A 84 12.25 8.97 -6.86
CA THR A 84 12.60 8.47 -8.20
C THR A 84 14.11 8.47 -8.44
N ALA A 85 14.80 9.55 -8.06
CA ALA A 85 16.25 9.64 -8.21
C ALA A 85 16.99 8.63 -7.31
N ASN A 86 16.54 8.47 -6.06
CA ASN A 86 17.17 7.56 -5.09
C ASN A 86 17.04 6.09 -5.50
N SER A 87 15.88 5.68 -6.02
CA SER A 87 15.68 4.32 -6.51
C SER A 87 16.59 3.99 -7.71
N GLY A 88 16.78 4.95 -8.63
CA GLY A 88 17.73 4.81 -9.73
C GLY A 88 19.18 4.75 -9.27
N TYR A 89 19.54 5.55 -8.27
CA TYR A 89 20.89 5.53 -7.70
C TYR A 89 21.21 4.20 -7.00
N LEU A 90 20.27 3.67 -6.21
CA LEU A 90 20.45 2.38 -5.54
C LEU A 90 20.60 1.23 -6.54
N THR A 91 19.73 1.17 -7.57
CA THR A 91 19.82 0.14 -8.61
C THR A 91 21.14 0.22 -9.36
N ARG A 92 21.61 1.42 -9.73
CA ARG A 92 22.94 1.59 -10.33
C ARG A 92 24.05 1.05 -9.43
N ARG A 93 24.06 1.40 -8.14
CA ARG A 93 25.09 0.91 -7.21
C ARG A 93 25.08 -0.61 -7.05
N LEU A 94 23.90 -1.23 -7.03
CA LEU A 94 23.78 -2.68 -6.96
C LEU A 94 24.30 -3.34 -8.24
N VAL A 95 23.99 -2.77 -9.41
CA VAL A 95 24.53 -3.22 -10.69
C VAL A 95 26.05 -3.08 -10.71
N ASP A 96 26.59 -1.91 -10.34
CA ASP A 96 28.04 -1.67 -10.35
C ASP A 96 28.83 -2.69 -9.50
N VAL A 97 28.23 -3.25 -8.44
CA VAL A 97 28.87 -4.28 -7.57
C VAL A 97 28.71 -5.70 -8.10
N ALA A 98 27.56 -6.02 -8.69
CA ALA A 98 27.22 -7.39 -9.09
C ALA A 98 27.33 -7.66 -10.60
N GLN A 99 27.73 -6.65 -11.41
CA GLN A 99 27.73 -6.73 -12.88
C GLN A 99 28.61 -7.85 -13.42
N ASP A 100 29.72 -8.15 -12.75
CA ASP A 100 30.67 -9.18 -13.17
C ASP A 100 30.38 -10.58 -12.58
N LEU A 101 29.29 -10.73 -11.81
CA LEU A 101 28.90 -12.01 -11.22
C LEU A 101 28.12 -12.86 -12.24
N VAL A 102 28.75 -13.94 -12.71
CA VAL A 102 28.19 -14.86 -13.71
C VAL A 102 28.31 -16.30 -13.23
N VAL A 103 27.28 -17.11 -13.46
CA VAL A 103 27.32 -18.57 -13.19
C VAL A 103 28.12 -19.26 -14.30
N THR A 104 29.31 -19.74 -13.96
CA THR A 104 30.25 -20.35 -14.93
C THR A 104 30.26 -21.87 -14.90
N GLU A 105 29.80 -22.48 -13.81
CA GLU A 105 29.83 -23.93 -13.60
C GLU A 105 28.54 -24.41 -12.92
N THR A 106 28.24 -25.70 -13.05
CA THR A 106 27.01 -26.30 -12.50
C THR A 106 27.13 -26.73 -11.05
N ASP A 107 28.32 -27.16 -10.62
CA ASP A 107 28.58 -27.63 -9.26
C ASP A 107 30.01 -27.27 -8.88
N CYS A 108 30.16 -26.50 -7.81
CA CYS A 108 31.46 -26.12 -7.25
C CYS A 108 32.01 -27.17 -6.24
N GLY A 109 31.21 -28.20 -5.92
CA GLY A 109 31.59 -29.31 -5.04
C GLY A 109 31.67 -28.97 -3.55
N THR A 110 31.16 -27.82 -3.12
CA THR A 110 31.18 -27.41 -1.71
C THR A 110 30.07 -28.07 -0.89
N GLU A 111 30.39 -28.43 0.35
CA GLU A 111 29.41 -28.89 1.35
C GLU A 111 28.95 -27.74 2.28
N ASP A 112 29.57 -26.56 2.14
CA ASP A 112 29.27 -25.40 2.98
C ASP A 112 27.96 -24.72 2.54
N GLY A 113 27.14 -24.34 3.53
CA GLY A 113 25.86 -23.67 3.30
C GLY A 113 25.41 -22.84 4.49
N ILE A 114 24.22 -22.25 4.37
CA ILE A 114 23.58 -21.48 5.44
C ILE A 114 22.38 -22.24 6.01
N TRP A 115 22.22 -22.21 7.33
CA TRP A 115 21.04 -22.77 7.99
C TRP A 115 19.83 -21.86 7.78
N LEU A 116 18.80 -22.38 7.12
CA LEU A 116 17.53 -21.68 6.93
C LEU A 116 16.55 -22.06 8.05
N THR A 117 15.89 -21.05 8.62
CA THR A 117 14.83 -21.19 9.62
C THR A 117 13.62 -20.34 9.19
N SER A 118 12.44 -20.56 9.77
CA SER A 118 11.34 -19.63 9.57
C SER A 118 11.68 -18.25 10.14
N ILE A 119 11.22 -17.19 9.47
CA ILE A 119 11.38 -15.83 9.99
C ILE A 119 10.19 -15.57 10.90
N ILE A 120 10.45 -15.60 12.20
CA ILE A 120 9.46 -15.40 13.25
C ILE A 120 9.64 -13.98 13.78
N GLU A 121 8.56 -13.18 13.72
CA GLU A 121 8.54 -11.82 14.26
C GLU A 121 7.54 -11.79 15.42
N GLY A 122 8.07 -11.84 16.65
CA GLY A 122 7.27 -12.07 17.85
C GLY A 122 6.71 -13.50 17.91
N ASP A 123 5.39 -13.64 18.00
CA ASP A 123 4.69 -14.94 18.03
C ASP A 123 4.11 -15.33 16.65
N ILE A 124 4.34 -14.53 15.62
CA ILE A 124 3.78 -14.77 14.27
C ILE A 124 4.91 -15.23 13.35
N VAL A 125 4.68 -16.36 12.67
CA VAL A 125 5.52 -16.78 11.55
C VAL A 125 5.18 -15.89 10.37
N ASN A 126 6.08 -14.95 10.05
CA ASN A 126 5.90 -14.01 8.94
C ASN A 126 6.19 -14.70 7.60
N ILE A 127 7.26 -15.50 7.56
CA ILE A 127 7.64 -16.30 6.38
C ILE A 127 7.91 -17.74 6.82
N SER A 128 7.19 -18.68 6.20
CA SER A 128 7.33 -20.11 6.45
C SER A 128 8.67 -20.64 5.91
N LEU A 129 9.17 -21.75 6.46
CA LEU A 129 10.41 -22.35 5.94
C LEU A 129 10.26 -22.80 4.47
N SER A 130 9.09 -23.31 4.10
CA SER A 130 8.80 -23.76 2.73
C SER A 130 8.88 -22.64 1.68
N ASP A 131 8.59 -21.39 2.05
CA ASP A 131 8.69 -20.25 1.13
C ASP A 131 10.13 -19.72 0.99
N ARG A 132 11.05 -20.18 1.85
CA ARG A 132 12.46 -19.76 1.86
C ARG A 132 13.38 -20.71 1.09
N VAL A 133 12.88 -21.87 0.68
CA VAL A 133 13.63 -22.91 -0.04
C VAL A 133 13.21 -22.93 -1.50
#